data_AF-A0A3D0N7V8-F1
#
_entry.id   AF-A0A3D0N7V8-F1
#
_cell.length_a   1.000
_cell.length_b   1.000
_cell.length_c   1.000
_cell.angle_alpha   90.00
_cell.angle_beta   90.00
_cell.angle_gamma   90.00
#
_symmetry.space_group_name_H-M   'P 1'
#
loop_
_entity.id
_entity.type
_entity.pdbx_description
1 polymer ?
#
loop_
_entity_poly.entity_id
_entity_poly.type
_entity_poly.pdbx_seq_one_letter_code
_entity_poly.pdbx_strand_id
1 'polypeptide(L)'
;MGTATTTTVIARPLVGFILAGLLVCAMADAAGYIPLEGCYLGGYIELDHLSGGDVDLFEQAVGVEHASYFRYVGYGSPFPFQWVNEMHRRGILPHIAWEPNNGLDQVRDDDYLRGWMEAAGRTRGPIFLRYASEMNGTWQAYSGNTREYIEKWRLLTRIARELAPNIIMVWCPFATPQSTIAS
;
A
#
# COMPACT_ATOMS: atom_id res chain seq x y z
N MET A 1 -5.32 49.31 -58.83
CA MET A 1 -4.77 48.58 -59.99
C MET A 1 -3.34 48.23 -59.60
N GLY A 2 -2.94 47.01 -59.24
CA GLY A 2 -3.36 45.69 -59.68
C GLY A 2 -2.12 45.01 -60.26
N THR A 3 -1.34 44.30 -59.44
CA THR A 3 -0.33 43.34 -59.91
C THR A 3 -0.22 42.21 -58.91
N ALA A 4 -0.49 41.00 -59.40
CA ALA A 4 -0.61 39.75 -58.67
C ALA A 4 0.75 39.24 -58.16
N THR A 5 0.77 38.76 -56.91
CA THR A 5 1.92 38.03 -56.35
C THR A 5 1.64 36.54 -56.46
N THR A 6 2.44 35.85 -57.27
CA THR A 6 2.42 34.41 -57.49
C THR A 6 2.70 33.64 -56.19
N THR A 7 1.76 32.77 -55.83
CA THR A 7 1.89 31.83 -54.70
C THR A 7 2.74 30.63 -55.12
N THR A 8 3.90 30.45 -54.50
CA THR A 8 4.66 29.19 -54.57
C THR A 8 4.53 28.47 -53.24
N VAL A 9 3.68 27.46 -53.20
CA VAL A 9 3.55 26.53 -52.07
C VAL A 9 4.69 25.53 -52.16
N ILE A 10 5.68 25.65 -51.28
CA ILE A 10 6.67 24.59 -51.06
C ILE A 10 6.13 23.70 -49.94
N ALA A 11 5.52 22.60 -50.32
CA ALA A 11 5.13 21.52 -49.42
C ALA A 11 6.39 20.89 -48.81
N ARG A 12 6.62 21.07 -47.51
CA ARG A 12 7.58 20.27 -46.75
C ARG A 12 6.83 19.07 -46.18
N PRO A 13 7.35 17.83 -46.31
CA PRO A 13 6.69 16.69 -45.71
C PRO A 13 6.76 16.83 -44.19
N LEU A 14 5.60 16.82 -43.53
CA LEU A 14 5.49 16.55 -42.11
C LEU A 14 5.96 15.10 -41.90
N VAL A 15 7.17 14.94 -41.37
CA VAL A 15 7.57 13.67 -40.74
C VAL A 15 6.84 13.63 -39.41
N GLY A 16 5.64 13.03 -39.42
CA GLY A 16 4.91 12.68 -38.22
C GLY A 16 5.62 11.53 -37.51
N PHE A 17 6.34 11.81 -36.43
CA PHE A 17 6.62 10.82 -35.41
C PHE A 17 5.54 10.94 -34.34
N ILE A 18 4.48 10.15 -34.48
CA ILE A 18 3.63 9.77 -33.34
C ILE A 18 4.46 8.79 -32.52
N LEU A 19 5.26 9.30 -31.58
CA LEU A 19 5.65 8.48 -30.44
C LEU A 19 4.46 8.42 -29.50
N ALA A 20 3.58 7.45 -29.76
CA ALA A 20 2.76 6.86 -28.72
C ALA A 20 3.70 6.11 -27.78
N GLY A 21 4.39 6.87 -26.91
CA GLY A 21 5.08 6.30 -25.76
C GLY A 21 4.00 5.78 -24.82
N LEU A 22 3.76 4.47 -24.88
CA LEU A 22 2.99 3.76 -23.86
C LEU A 22 3.47 4.25 -22.49
N LEU A 23 2.52 4.66 -21.67
CA LEU A 23 2.70 4.84 -20.24
C LEU A 23 3.35 3.57 -19.69
N VAL A 24 4.66 3.59 -19.47
CA VAL A 24 5.27 2.63 -18.55
C VAL A 24 4.84 3.14 -17.18
N CYS A 25 3.66 2.69 -16.74
CA CYS A 25 3.36 2.67 -15.33
C CYS A 25 4.42 1.72 -14.77
N ALA A 26 5.52 2.27 -14.25
CA ALA A 26 6.46 1.48 -13.47
C ALA A 26 5.63 0.91 -12.34
N MET A 27 5.24 -0.36 -12.48
CA MET A 27 4.62 -1.14 -11.43
C MET A 27 5.53 -0.96 -10.23
N ALA A 28 4.95 -0.49 -9.13
CA ALA A 28 5.65 -0.21 -7.89
C ALA A 28 6.57 -1.38 -7.53
N ASP A 29 7.86 -1.24 -7.82
CA ASP A 29 8.85 -2.09 -7.19
C ASP A 29 8.88 -1.66 -5.73
N ALA A 30 8.90 -2.60 -4.78
CA ALA A 30 8.94 -2.27 -3.36
C ALA A 30 10.12 -1.32 -3.02
N ALA A 31 11.15 -1.33 -3.87
CA ALA A 31 12.28 -0.39 -3.86
C ALA A 31 11.89 1.09 -3.90
N GLY A 32 10.73 1.47 -4.46
CA GLY A 32 10.30 2.87 -4.53
C GLY A 32 9.77 3.45 -3.21
N TYR A 33 9.40 2.59 -2.25
CA TYR A 33 8.81 2.97 -0.96
C TYR A 33 9.68 2.56 0.22
N ILE A 34 10.91 2.14 -0.03
CA ILE A 34 11.92 1.97 1.01
C ILE A 34 12.79 3.24 0.94
N PRO A 35 12.77 4.12 1.95
CA PRO A 35 13.56 5.34 1.90
C PRO A 35 15.05 5.00 1.83
N LEU A 36 15.78 5.65 0.93
CA LEU A 36 17.25 5.52 0.84
C LEU A 36 17.93 6.11 2.08
N GLU A 37 17.34 7.16 2.65
CA GLU A 37 17.79 7.85 3.85
C GLU A 37 16.58 8.27 4.69
N GLY A 38 16.75 8.35 6.02
CA GLY A 38 15.68 8.74 6.95
C GLY A 38 14.69 7.61 7.27
N CYS A 39 13.53 7.98 7.82
CA CYS A 39 12.45 7.05 8.13
C CYS A 39 11.09 7.70 7.89
N TYR A 40 10.07 6.87 7.63
CA TYR A 40 8.69 7.34 7.69
C TYR A 40 8.28 7.51 9.15
N LEU A 41 7.72 8.68 9.46
CA LEU A 41 6.97 8.86 10.69
C LEU A 41 5.55 8.33 10.46
N GLY A 42 5.08 7.44 11.34
CA GLY A 42 3.74 6.90 11.25
C GLY A 42 3.08 6.67 12.61
N GLY A 43 1.76 6.54 12.62
CA GLY A 43 0.97 6.48 13.85
C GLY A 43 -0.17 5.46 13.81
N TYR A 44 -0.44 4.82 14.96
CA TYR A 44 -1.71 4.15 15.24
C TYR A 44 -2.53 5.02 16.16
N ILE A 45 -3.69 5.49 15.66
CA ILE A 45 -4.47 6.53 16.34
C ILE A 45 -5.92 6.13 16.62
N GLU A 46 -6.36 4.94 16.21
CA GLU A 46 -7.78 4.55 16.34
C GLU A 46 -8.29 4.49 17.78
N LEU A 47 -7.37 4.24 18.73
CA LEU A 47 -7.67 4.23 20.16
C LEU A 47 -7.13 5.46 20.88
N ASP A 48 -6.64 6.46 20.14
CA ASP A 48 -6.19 7.71 20.73
C ASP A 48 -7.40 8.55 21.16
N HIS A 49 -7.45 8.89 22.45
CA HIS A 49 -8.56 9.58 23.08
C HIS A 49 -8.64 11.07 22.71
N LEU A 50 -7.52 11.69 22.33
CA LEU A 50 -7.46 13.11 21.98
C LEU A 50 -7.99 13.35 20.57
N SER A 51 -7.57 12.52 19.61
CA SER A 51 -7.97 12.61 18.22
C SER A 51 -9.23 11.81 17.88
N GLY A 52 -9.56 10.77 18.65
CA GLY A 52 -10.62 9.82 18.29
C GLY A 52 -10.34 9.11 16.95
N GLY A 53 -9.08 8.99 16.56
CA GLY A 53 -8.67 8.47 15.25
C GLY A 53 -8.76 9.46 14.10
N ASP A 54 -9.10 10.73 14.37
CA ASP A 54 -9.05 11.80 13.37
C ASP A 54 -7.60 12.23 13.12
N VAL A 55 -7.20 12.23 11.85
CA VAL A 55 -5.80 12.52 11.53
C VAL A 55 -5.44 13.98 11.75
N ASP A 56 -6.33 14.91 11.40
CA ASP A 56 -6.04 16.34 11.51
C ASP A 56 -5.94 16.75 12.98
N LEU A 57 -6.82 16.23 13.85
CA LEU A 57 -6.73 16.44 15.30
C LEU A 57 -5.46 15.85 15.89
N PHE A 58 -5.05 14.66 15.42
CA PHE A 58 -3.81 14.05 15.89
C PHE A 58 -2.58 14.86 15.46
N GLU A 59 -2.48 15.23 14.18
CA GLU A 59 -1.36 16.02 13.64
C GLU A 59 -1.29 17.41 14.30
N GLN A 60 -2.45 18.03 14.60
CA GLN A 60 -2.52 19.27 15.38
C GLN A 60 -1.97 19.09 16.81
N ALA A 61 -2.32 18.00 17.49
CA ALA A 61 -1.90 17.74 18.87
C ALA A 61 -0.40 17.46 18.98
N VAL A 62 0.18 16.73 18.03
CA VAL A 62 1.60 16.35 18.01
C VAL A 62 2.50 17.38 17.32
N GLY A 63 1.92 18.26 16.51
CA GLY A 63 2.63 19.35 15.82
C GLY A 63 3.47 18.90 14.61
N VAL A 64 3.26 17.68 14.11
CA VAL A 64 3.97 17.13 12.94
C VAL A 64 3.02 16.29 12.07
N GLU A 65 3.20 16.38 10.76
CA GLU A 65 2.52 15.51 9.79
C GLU A 65 3.16 14.11 9.77
N HIS A 66 2.34 13.09 9.51
CA HIS A 66 2.81 11.71 9.43
C HIS A 66 2.72 11.17 8.01
N ALA A 67 3.76 10.43 7.59
CA ALA A 67 3.80 9.80 6.28
C ALA A 67 2.92 8.54 6.20
N SER A 68 2.55 7.94 7.33
CA SER A 68 1.76 6.70 7.36
C SER A 68 0.84 6.60 8.56
N TYR A 69 -0.37 6.08 8.35
CA TYR A 69 -1.28 5.69 9.43
C TYR A 69 -1.61 4.21 9.36
N PHE A 70 -1.72 3.62 10.53
CA PHE A 70 -1.89 2.20 10.73
C PHE A 70 -3.33 1.87 11.20
N ARG A 71 -3.89 0.76 10.70
CA ARG A 71 -5.22 0.24 11.09
C ARG A 71 -5.22 -1.29 11.18
N TYR A 72 -5.95 -1.84 12.15
CA TYR A 72 -6.25 -3.27 12.22
C TYR A 72 -7.47 -3.64 11.36
N VAL A 73 -7.36 -4.74 10.63
CA VAL A 73 -8.45 -5.34 9.85
C VAL A 73 -8.43 -6.84 10.12
N GLY A 74 -9.54 -7.38 10.60
CA GLY A 74 -9.70 -8.84 10.74
C GLY A 74 -9.89 -9.50 9.38
N TYR A 75 -9.24 -10.65 9.16
CA TYR A 75 -9.49 -11.50 8.00
C TYR A 75 -10.96 -11.93 7.98
N GLY A 76 -11.56 -11.98 6.79
CA GLY A 76 -13.01 -12.09 6.58
C GLY A 76 -13.72 -10.74 6.49
N SER A 77 -13.10 -9.63 6.93
CA SER A 77 -13.67 -8.28 6.76
C SER A 77 -13.46 -7.74 5.35
N PRO A 78 -14.35 -6.87 4.83
CA PRO A 78 -14.13 -6.18 3.56
C PRO A 78 -12.86 -5.33 3.56
N PHE A 79 -12.28 -5.10 2.38
CA PHE A 79 -11.18 -4.16 2.21
C PHE A 79 -11.61 -2.73 2.60
N PRO A 80 -10.83 -1.98 3.41
CA PRO A 80 -11.20 -0.65 3.91
C PRO A 80 -11.02 0.46 2.85
N PHE A 81 -11.72 0.34 1.71
CA PHE A 81 -11.51 1.15 0.51
C PHE A 81 -11.62 2.66 0.74
N GLN A 82 -12.62 3.10 1.52
CA GLN A 82 -12.83 4.53 1.79
C GLN A 82 -11.68 5.13 2.58
N TRP A 83 -11.21 4.43 3.62
CA TRP A 83 -10.10 4.90 4.45
C TRP A 83 -8.79 4.94 3.65
N VAL A 84 -8.51 3.90 2.85
CA VAL A 84 -7.32 3.88 2.00
C VAL A 84 -7.31 5.04 1.01
N ASN A 85 -8.43 5.30 0.33
CA ASN A 85 -8.51 6.42 -0.60
C ASN A 85 -8.41 7.78 0.08
N GLU A 86 -8.91 7.93 1.32
CA GLU A 86 -8.70 9.16 2.09
C GLU A 86 -7.21 9.39 2.38
N MET A 87 -6.51 8.36 2.87
CA MET A 87 -5.07 8.46 3.11
C MET A 87 -4.32 8.82 1.82
N HIS A 88 -4.63 8.17 0.70
CA HIS A 88 -4.03 8.49 -0.59
C HIS A 88 -4.32 9.92 -1.06
N ARG A 89 -5.54 10.43 -0.86
CA ARG A 89 -5.88 11.84 -1.18
C ARG A 89 -5.06 12.84 -0.37
N ARG A 90 -4.66 12.47 0.84
CA ARG A 90 -3.81 13.27 1.73
C ARG A 90 -2.32 13.04 1.50
N GLY A 91 -1.92 12.19 0.54
CA GLY A 91 -0.51 11.87 0.27
C GLY A 91 0.11 10.92 1.31
N ILE A 92 -0.70 10.22 2.09
CA ILE A 92 -0.29 9.35 3.19
C ILE A 92 -0.30 7.89 2.75
N LEU A 93 0.70 7.13 3.22
CA LEU A 93 0.84 5.69 3.03
C LEU A 93 -0.04 4.92 4.03
N PRO A 94 -1.14 4.27 3.60
CA PRO A 94 -1.93 3.42 4.47
C PRO A 94 -1.12 2.17 4.87
N HIS A 95 -1.13 1.84 6.14
CA HIS A 95 -0.55 0.62 6.70
C HIS A 95 -1.67 -0.23 7.32
N ILE A 96 -1.90 -1.42 6.77
CA ILE A 96 -2.96 -2.32 7.22
C ILE A 96 -2.32 -3.51 7.94
N ALA A 97 -2.66 -3.71 9.21
CA ALA A 97 -2.51 -5.01 9.85
C ALA A 97 -3.69 -5.88 9.47
N TRP A 98 -3.41 -6.98 8.78
CA TRP A 98 -4.45 -7.90 8.35
C TRP A 98 -4.31 -9.24 9.07
N GLU A 99 -5.28 -9.54 9.93
CA GLU A 99 -5.12 -10.58 10.95
C GLU A 99 -6.12 -11.73 10.78
N PRO A 100 -5.63 -12.95 10.47
CA PRO A 100 -6.46 -14.15 10.47
C PRO A 100 -6.71 -14.64 11.90
N ASN A 101 -7.47 -13.86 12.68
CA ASN A 101 -7.69 -14.06 14.13
C ASN A 101 -8.30 -15.42 14.50
N ASN A 102 -8.90 -16.11 13.53
CA ASN A 102 -9.45 -17.46 13.69
C ASN A 102 -8.52 -18.60 13.21
N GLY A 103 -7.26 -18.30 12.82
CA GLY A 103 -6.28 -19.29 12.35
C GLY A 103 -5.93 -19.19 10.87
N LEU A 104 -4.86 -19.85 10.44
CA LEU A 104 -4.33 -19.78 9.06
C LEU A 104 -5.18 -20.56 8.04
N ASP A 105 -6.02 -21.49 8.49
CA ASP A 105 -6.83 -22.37 7.66
C ASP A 105 -7.88 -21.61 6.83
N GLN A 106 -8.31 -20.44 7.29
CA GLN A 106 -9.21 -19.53 6.57
C GLN A 106 -8.54 -18.84 5.36
N VAL A 107 -7.20 -18.83 5.30
CA VAL A 107 -6.46 -18.12 4.25
C VAL A 107 -6.30 -19.04 3.05
N ARG A 108 -7.15 -18.85 2.05
CA ARG A 108 -7.28 -19.70 0.86
C ARG A 108 -7.30 -18.86 -0.41
N ASP A 109 -6.92 -19.48 -1.53
CA ASP A 109 -7.09 -18.88 -2.86
C ASP A 109 -8.57 -18.94 -3.25
N ASP A 110 -9.37 -18.06 -2.64
CA ASP A 110 -10.83 -18.00 -2.79
C ASP A 110 -11.30 -16.60 -3.22
N ASP A 111 -12.62 -16.49 -3.45
CA ASP A 111 -13.25 -15.25 -3.91
C ASP A 111 -13.06 -14.11 -2.90
N TYR A 112 -12.98 -14.41 -1.61
CA TYR A 112 -12.73 -13.41 -0.58
C TYR A 112 -11.32 -12.84 -0.73
N LEU A 113 -10.28 -13.68 -0.74
CA LEU A 113 -8.89 -13.22 -0.85
C LEU A 113 -8.66 -12.49 -2.18
N ARG A 114 -9.16 -13.03 -3.30
CA ARG A 114 -9.03 -12.40 -4.61
C ARG A 114 -9.77 -11.08 -4.67
N GLY A 115 -11.03 -11.02 -4.22
CA GLY A 115 -11.81 -9.79 -4.19
C GLY A 115 -11.20 -8.71 -3.29
N TRP A 116 -10.62 -9.10 -2.15
CA TRP A 116 -9.91 -8.18 -1.26
C TRP A 116 -8.68 -7.59 -1.95
N MET A 117 -7.88 -8.42 -2.63
CA MET A 117 -6.72 -7.96 -3.39
C MET A 117 -7.10 -7.11 -4.60
N GLU A 118 -8.13 -7.47 -5.36
CA GLU A 118 -8.64 -6.62 -6.45
C GLU A 118 -9.09 -5.25 -5.95
N ALA A 119 -9.78 -5.20 -4.80
CA ALA A 119 -10.18 -3.94 -4.19
C ALA A 119 -8.96 -3.10 -3.79
N ALA A 120 -7.91 -3.73 -3.24
CA ALA A 120 -6.64 -3.08 -2.96
C ALA A 120 -5.94 -2.59 -4.23
N GLY A 121 -5.94 -3.36 -5.32
CA GLY A 121 -5.38 -2.96 -6.62
C GLY A 121 -6.07 -1.73 -7.22
N ARG A 122 -7.39 -1.61 -7.01
CA ARG A 122 -8.20 -0.49 -7.53
C ARG A 122 -7.90 0.87 -6.89
N THR A 123 -7.30 0.90 -5.69
CA THR A 123 -6.89 2.17 -5.06
C THR A 123 -5.66 2.78 -5.76
N ARG A 124 -4.88 1.96 -6.48
CA ARG A 124 -3.69 2.32 -7.28
C ARG A 124 -2.50 2.90 -6.50
N GLY A 125 -2.73 3.53 -5.35
CA GLY A 125 -1.68 4.04 -4.47
C GLY A 125 -1.04 2.92 -3.62
N PRO A 126 0.18 3.14 -3.13
CA PRO A 126 0.90 2.17 -2.30
C PRO A 126 0.18 1.85 -1.00
N ILE A 127 0.30 0.61 -0.54
CA ILE A 127 -0.26 0.16 0.75
C ILE A 127 0.77 -0.74 1.43
N PHE A 128 1.16 -0.43 2.67
CA PHE A 128 1.89 -1.39 3.51
C PHE A 128 0.91 -2.42 4.06
N LEU A 129 1.10 -3.69 3.69
CA LEU A 129 0.28 -4.79 4.18
C LEU A 129 1.09 -5.66 5.14
N ARG A 130 0.79 -5.51 6.43
CA ARG A 130 1.38 -6.30 7.51
C ARG A 130 0.45 -7.46 7.84
N TYR A 131 0.63 -8.55 7.10
CA TYR A 131 -0.16 -9.77 7.27
C TYR A 131 0.35 -10.60 8.44
N ALA A 132 -0.57 -11.03 9.32
CA ALA A 132 -0.33 -12.01 10.39
C ALA A 132 1.00 -11.78 11.15
N SER A 133 1.17 -10.57 11.68
CA SER A 133 2.36 -10.16 12.44
C SER A 133 2.52 -10.93 13.74
N GLU A 134 3.71 -10.93 14.33
CA GLU A 134 3.97 -11.56 15.64
C GLU A 134 3.76 -13.08 15.67
N MET A 135 3.75 -13.71 14.49
CA MET A 135 3.60 -15.15 14.30
C MET A 135 4.63 -16.02 15.04
N ASN A 136 5.79 -15.45 15.37
CA ASN A 136 6.83 -16.11 16.17
C ASN A 136 6.49 -16.20 17.67
N GLY A 137 5.42 -15.55 18.12
CA GLY A 137 4.89 -15.68 19.47
C GLY A 137 4.13 -16.99 19.70
N THR A 138 3.43 -17.07 20.83
CA THR A 138 2.58 -18.20 21.24
C THR A 138 1.11 -17.83 21.45
N TRP A 139 0.74 -16.56 21.25
CA TRP A 139 -0.57 -16.00 21.58
C TRP A 139 -1.52 -15.88 20.40
N GLN A 140 -1.03 -15.90 19.17
CA GLN A 140 -1.89 -15.74 18.00
C GLN A 140 -2.44 -17.09 17.54
N ALA A 141 -3.67 -17.10 17.04
CA ALA A 141 -4.27 -18.29 16.42
C ALA A 141 -3.49 -18.78 15.18
N TYR A 142 -2.63 -17.92 14.61
CA TYR A 142 -1.76 -18.19 13.49
C TYR A 142 -0.27 -18.40 13.89
N SER A 143 0.00 -18.61 15.18
CA SER A 143 1.32 -18.99 15.71
C SER A 143 1.57 -20.51 15.68
N GLY A 144 2.83 -20.91 15.82
CA GLY A 144 3.22 -22.31 16.10
C GLY A 144 3.32 -23.25 14.89
N ASN A 145 2.70 -22.93 13.75
CA ASN A 145 2.82 -23.72 12.51
C ASN A 145 3.62 -22.97 11.42
N THR A 146 4.95 -23.03 11.49
CA THR A 146 5.85 -22.35 10.55
C THR A 146 5.63 -22.76 9.09
N ARG A 147 5.33 -24.04 8.82
CA ARG A 147 5.14 -24.53 7.45
C ARG A 147 3.91 -23.89 6.83
N GLU A 148 2.79 -23.92 7.55
CA GLU A 148 1.54 -23.32 7.09
C GLU A 148 1.67 -21.80 6.97
N TYR A 149 2.35 -21.14 7.91
CA TYR A 149 2.60 -19.70 7.82
C TYR A 149 3.33 -19.32 6.52
N ILE A 150 4.42 -20.04 6.20
CA ILE A 150 5.19 -19.81 4.96
C ILE A 150 4.32 -20.07 3.72
N GLU A 151 3.48 -21.11 3.74
CA GLU A 151 2.53 -21.39 2.66
C GLU A 151 1.58 -20.21 2.44
N LYS A 152 0.92 -19.72 3.51
CA LYS A 152 -0.04 -18.62 3.40
C LYS A 152 0.61 -17.31 3.01
N TRP A 153 1.81 -17.03 3.53
CA TRP A 153 2.61 -15.87 3.11
C TRP A 153 2.89 -15.87 1.62
N ARG A 154 3.32 -17.02 1.07
CA ARG A 154 3.60 -17.17 -0.37
C ARG A 154 2.34 -17.07 -1.22
N LEU A 155 1.24 -17.66 -0.76
CA LEU A 155 -0.07 -17.56 -1.41
C LEU A 155 -0.50 -16.10 -1.55
N LEU A 156 -0.53 -15.37 -0.44
CA LEU A 156 -0.95 -13.97 -0.43
C LEU A 156 -0.01 -13.10 -1.28
N THR A 157 1.32 -13.29 -1.14
CA THR A 157 2.30 -12.53 -1.94
C THR A 157 2.15 -12.78 -3.44
N ARG A 158 1.83 -14.02 -3.85
CA ARG A 158 1.55 -14.35 -5.26
C ARG A 158 0.31 -13.61 -5.77
N ILE A 159 -0.80 -13.67 -5.03
CA ILE A 159 -2.05 -13.02 -5.42
C ILE A 159 -1.90 -11.49 -5.41
N ALA A 160 -1.19 -10.91 -4.44
CA ALA A 160 -0.89 -9.49 -4.40
C ALA A 160 -0.11 -9.05 -5.65
N ARG A 161 0.94 -9.79 -6.07
CA ARG A 161 1.66 -9.49 -7.32
C ARG A 161 0.79 -9.58 -8.57
N GLU A 162 -0.20 -10.46 -8.57
CA GLU A 162 -1.12 -10.67 -9.68
C GLU A 162 -2.19 -9.57 -9.76
N LEU A 163 -2.82 -9.22 -8.64
CA LEU A 163 -4.05 -8.41 -8.60
C LEU A 163 -3.86 -7.02 -7.98
N ALA A 164 -2.83 -6.84 -7.16
CA ALA A 164 -2.58 -5.62 -6.37
C ALA A 164 -1.07 -5.30 -6.30
N PRO A 165 -0.40 -5.02 -7.42
CA PRO A 165 1.04 -4.76 -7.44
C PRO A 165 1.46 -3.50 -6.66
N ASN A 166 0.50 -2.70 -6.20
CA ASN A 166 0.67 -1.58 -5.28
C ASN A 166 0.78 -1.99 -3.79
N ILE A 167 0.56 -3.27 -3.46
CA ILE A 167 0.75 -3.80 -2.10
C ILE A 167 2.24 -4.04 -1.83
N ILE A 168 2.71 -3.48 -0.73
CA ILE A 168 4.06 -3.66 -0.19
C ILE A 168 3.93 -4.59 1.02
N MET A 169 4.41 -5.82 0.86
CA MET A 169 4.33 -6.85 1.91
C MET A 169 5.30 -6.54 3.06
N VAL A 170 4.79 -6.51 4.29
CA VAL A 170 5.57 -6.24 5.51
C VAL A 170 5.66 -7.49 6.39
N TRP A 171 6.86 -8.08 6.49
CA TRP A 171 7.14 -9.19 7.40
C TRP A 171 7.48 -8.65 8.79
N CYS A 172 6.62 -8.91 9.79
CA CYS A 172 6.71 -8.29 11.10
C CYS A 172 6.66 -9.33 12.23
N PRO A 173 7.80 -9.90 12.65
CA PRO A 173 7.87 -10.74 13.85
C PRO A 173 7.78 -9.87 15.10
N PHE A 174 7.30 -10.47 16.19
CA PHE A 174 7.37 -9.87 17.53
C PHE A 174 8.83 -9.77 17.97
N ALA A 175 9.18 -8.62 18.54
CA ALA A 175 10.44 -8.42 19.21
C ALA A 175 10.17 -7.84 20.60
N THR A 176 10.77 -8.43 21.63
CA THR A 176 10.93 -7.74 22.92
C THR A 176 12.14 -6.81 22.79
N PRO A 177 12.00 -5.48 22.95
CA PRO A 177 13.17 -4.61 22.97
C PRO A 177 14.09 -5.04 24.11
N GLN A 178 15.35 -5.34 23.80
CA GLN A 178 16.35 -5.73 24.81
C GLN A 178 16.93 -4.52 25.56
N SER A 179 16.73 -3.31 25.02
CA SER A 179 17.11 -2.03 25.63
C SER A 179 16.26 -0.90 25.05
N THR A 180 16.22 0.24 25.74
CA THR A 180 15.64 1.49 25.21
C THR A 180 16.48 2.03 24.05
N ILE A 181 15.84 2.77 23.13
CA ILE A 181 16.57 3.62 22.18
C ILE A 181 17.33 4.65 23.01
N ALA A 182 18.67 4.71 22.85
CA ALA A 182 19.46 5.74 23.49
C ALA A 182 19.03 7.10 22.92
N SER A 183 18.61 7.99 23.83
CA SER A 183 18.32 9.39 23.54
C SER A 183 19.55 10.15 23.05
#